data_AF-A0A1E7IK41-F1
#
_entry.id   AF-A0A1E7IK41-F1
#
_cell.length_a   1.000
_cell.length_b   1.000
_cell.length_c   1.000
_cell.angle_alpha   90.00
_cell.angle_beta   90.00
_cell.angle_gamma   90.00
#
_symmetry.space_group_name_H-M   'P 1'
#
loop_
_entity.id
_entity.type
_entity.pdbx_description
1 polymer ?
#
loop_
_entity_poly.entity_id
_entity_poly.type
_entity_poly.pdbx_seq_one_letter_code
_entity_poly.pdbx_strand_id
1 'polypeptide(L)'
;MIMKSLTIKLMLILLFLSICTSSLASQVITDLSGRTVEVADKIERIVALRGALSLVCYLNLAGQVVGVEHHEVQKTSWVGNLGRSYRMANPHLGDLPIIGSRNKPQPEKIIATKPDIILLGSGGEHLAAQLERQTSIPVIVVDIGDLGKNRQRFYRSLQLIGTLCGAERRSQDICNYIDENMNELARRTANISLQEQKKVYIGGLQFKVAHGILGTSSNYPPFQMVNAANVVDDLIIDRKLVRGRFTLKKETFITLDPEVLFICESGLNLVRSELSMPVYQGIKANRDDQVYLLMPHYYAADPATVLSESWYVGKVLYPEQFQDIDIGIVADQLYTFFVGQPLYQDMSEIFGGFTKLSEAACPQ
;
A
#
# COMPACT_ATOMS: atom_id res chain seq x y z
N MET A 1 -63.01 38.66 20.46
CA MET A 1 -62.11 38.50 19.29
C MET A 1 -60.62 38.49 19.66
N ILE A 2 -60.20 39.23 20.71
CA ILE A 2 -58.78 39.38 21.11
C ILE A 2 -58.16 38.09 21.70
N MET A 3 -58.91 37.33 22.51
CA MET A 3 -58.41 36.06 23.10
C MET A 3 -58.14 34.95 22.07
N LYS A 4 -58.90 34.90 20.96
CA LYS A 4 -58.67 33.92 19.88
C LYS A 4 -57.41 34.24 19.06
N SER A 5 -57.03 35.51 18.95
CA SER A 5 -55.81 35.92 18.27
C SER A 5 -54.55 35.61 19.09
N LEU A 6 -54.66 35.57 20.42
CA LEU A 6 -53.52 35.32 21.32
C LEU A 6 -53.19 33.83 21.42
N THR A 7 -54.21 32.96 21.44
CA THR A 7 -54.03 31.50 21.40
C THR A 7 -53.46 30.99 20.07
N ILE A 8 -53.85 31.59 18.94
CA ILE A 8 -53.27 31.24 17.62
C ILE A 8 -51.79 31.66 17.53
N LYS A 9 -51.42 32.83 18.05
CA LYS A 9 -50.01 33.28 18.08
C LYS A 9 -49.14 32.43 19.01
N LEU A 10 -49.66 32.01 20.17
CA LEU A 10 -48.93 31.14 21.10
C LEU A 10 -48.75 29.72 20.52
N MET A 11 -49.74 29.21 19.80
CA MET A 11 -49.69 27.91 19.12
C MET A 11 -48.72 27.91 17.92
N LEU A 12 -48.59 29.02 17.20
CA LEU A 12 -47.58 29.20 16.13
C LEU A 12 -46.15 29.30 16.68
N ILE A 13 -45.94 29.89 17.86
CA ILE A 13 -44.63 29.97 18.53
C ILE A 13 -44.21 28.59 19.09
N LEU A 14 -45.15 27.79 19.60
CA LEU A 14 -44.90 26.41 20.01
C LEU A 14 -44.65 25.46 18.81
N LEU A 15 -45.28 25.72 17.66
CA LEU A 15 -45.02 24.95 16.43
C LEU A 15 -43.64 25.27 15.82
N PHE A 16 -43.11 26.48 16.04
CA PHE A 16 -41.74 26.87 15.65
C PHE A 16 -40.65 26.36 16.62
N LEU A 17 -41.00 25.98 17.86
CA LEU A 17 -40.05 25.32 18.77
C LEU A 17 -39.88 23.82 18.49
N SER A 18 -40.71 23.25 17.61
CA SER A 18 -40.58 21.86 17.13
C SER A 18 -39.76 21.77 15.83
N ILE A 19 -38.90 22.76 15.56
CA ILE A 19 -37.92 22.67 14.48
C ILE A 19 -36.82 21.69 14.93
N CYS A 20 -36.90 20.48 14.39
CA CYS A 20 -35.77 19.65 14.00
C CYS A 20 -34.65 19.54 15.06
N THR A 21 -34.91 18.84 16.15
CA THR A 21 -33.86 18.01 16.74
C THR A 21 -33.65 16.81 15.82
N SER A 22 -33.05 17.04 14.64
CA SER A 22 -32.31 15.98 13.98
C SER A 22 -31.17 15.64 14.93
N SER A 23 -31.40 14.66 15.80
CA SER A 23 -30.31 13.92 16.43
C SER A 23 -29.35 13.60 15.30
N LEU A 24 -28.17 14.22 15.30
CA LEU A 24 -27.06 13.71 14.51
C LEU A 24 -26.89 12.28 15.01
N ALA A 25 -27.41 11.34 14.23
CA ALA A 25 -27.27 9.95 14.56
C ALA A 25 -25.76 9.68 14.49
N SER A 26 -25.23 9.23 15.61
CA SER A 26 -23.82 8.92 15.78
C SER A 26 -23.71 7.43 16.05
N GLN A 27 -22.65 6.85 15.48
CA GLN A 27 -22.30 5.47 15.68
C GLN A 27 -21.01 5.39 16.47
N VAL A 28 -20.90 4.34 17.28
CA VAL A 28 -19.72 4.07 18.10
C VAL A 28 -18.99 2.89 17.49
N ILE A 29 -17.72 3.10 17.15
CA ILE A 29 -16.88 2.08 16.50
C ILE A 29 -15.61 1.81 17.32
N THR A 30 -15.00 0.64 17.10
CA THR A 30 -13.69 0.31 17.66
C THR A 30 -12.63 0.35 16.56
N ASP A 31 -11.63 1.20 16.72
CA ASP A 31 -10.53 1.32 15.75
C ASP A 31 -9.47 0.20 15.91
N LEU A 32 -8.49 0.13 15.00
CA LEU A 32 -7.47 -0.94 15.03
C LEU A 32 -6.45 -0.79 16.17
N SER A 33 -6.50 0.31 16.94
CA SER A 33 -5.75 0.44 18.19
C SER A 33 -6.55 0.02 19.43
N GLY A 34 -7.82 -0.37 19.25
CA GLY A 34 -8.72 -0.79 20.34
C GLY A 34 -9.45 0.37 21.01
N ARG A 35 -9.38 1.59 20.44
CA ARG A 35 -10.09 2.76 20.97
C ARG A 35 -11.54 2.74 20.49
N THR A 36 -12.44 3.13 21.38
CA THR A 36 -13.83 3.41 21.03
C THR A 36 -13.95 4.87 20.61
N VAL A 37 -14.50 5.12 19.41
CA VAL A 37 -14.65 6.45 18.84
C VAL A 37 -16.09 6.66 18.39
N GLU A 38 -16.66 7.82 18.74
CA GLU A 38 -17.96 8.26 18.26
C GLU A 38 -17.79 9.03 16.94
N VAL A 39 -18.55 8.65 15.93
CA VAL A 39 -18.51 9.26 14.59
C VAL A 39 -19.92 9.52 14.10
N ALA A 40 -20.07 10.46 13.16
CA ALA A 40 -21.35 10.67 12.50
C ALA A 40 -21.78 9.43 11.70
N ASP A 41 -23.08 9.19 11.59
CA ASP A 41 -23.63 8.09 10.79
C ASP A 41 -23.27 8.20 9.31
N LYS A 42 -23.12 9.43 8.80
CA LYS A 42 -22.76 9.69 7.41
C LYS A 42 -21.42 10.41 7.33
N ILE A 43 -20.48 9.78 6.65
CA ILE A 43 -19.15 10.33 6.36
C ILE A 43 -19.10 10.73 4.89
N GLU A 44 -18.80 11.99 4.61
CA GLU A 44 -18.65 12.55 3.26
C GLU A 44 -17.28 13.21 3.03
N ARG A 45 -16.60 13.60 4.12
CA ARG A 45 -15.38 14.40 4.09
C ARG A 45 -14.28 13.75 4.91
N ILE A 46 -13.26 13.23 4.22
CA ILE A 46 -12.18 12.44 4.82
C ILE A 46 -10.86 13.21 4.74
N VAL A 47 -10.12 13.23 5.84
CA VAL A 47 -8.67 13.48 5.83
C VAL A 47 -7.97 12.18 6.15
N ALA A 48 -7.02 11.78 5.30
CA ALA A 48 -6.26 10.54 5.49
C ALA A 48 -4.77 10.84 5.65
N LEU A 49 -4.21 10.40 6.78
CA LEU A 49 -2.85 10.69 7.21
C LEU A 49 -1.97 9.44 7.25
N ARG A 50 -0.67 9.65 7.08
CA ARG A 50 0.41 8.67 7.34
C ARG A 50 0.23 7.33 6.64
N GLY A 51 -0.22 7.36 5.39
CA GLY A 51 -0.41 6.17 4.57
C GLY A 51 -1.86 5.73 4.40
N ALA A 52 -2.80 6.24 5.20
CA ALA A 52 -4.21 5.85 5.08
C ALA A 52 -4.85 6.26 3.74
N LEU A 53 -4.30 7.25 3.04
CA LEU A 53 -4.86 7.76 1.78
C LEU A 53 -4.94 6.69 0.69
N SER A 54 -3.99 5.75 0.62
CA SER A 54 -4.04 4.67 -0.36
C SER A 54 -5.23 3.73 -0.11
N LEU A 55 -5.56 3.44 1.16
CA LEU A 55 -6.72 2.61 1.51
C LEU A 55 -8.03 3.26 1.07
N VAL A 56 -8.16 4.57 1.28
CA VAL A 56 -9.31 5.38 0.83
C VAL A 56 -9.45 5.31 -0.69
N CYS A 57 -8.34 5.42 -1.42
CA CYS A 57 -8.36 5.34 -2.88
C CYS A 57 -8.74 3.94 -3.39
N TYR A 58 -8.21 2.85 -2.80
CA TYR A 58 -8.58 1.49 -3.19
C TYR A 58 -10.08 1.20 -2.99
N LEU A 59 -10.68 1.82 -1.97
CA LEU A 59 -12.12 1.75 -1.69
C LEU A 59 -12.98 2.64 -2.60
N ASN A 60 -12.39 3.29 -3.61
CA ASN A 60 -13.07 4.24 -4.50
C ASN A 60 -13.64 5.47 -3.78
N LEU A 61 -13.01 5.87 -2.67
CA LEU A 61 -13.44 7.00 -1.82
C LEU A 61 -12.59 8.26 -2.05
N ALA A 62 -11.74 8.30 -3.08
CA ALA A 62 -10.87 9.45 -3.35
C ALA A 62 -11.64 10.78 -3.48
N GLY A 63 -12.86 10.75 -4.04
CA GLY A 63 -13.73 11.92 -4.15
C GLY A 63 -14.25 12.48 -2.83
N GLN A 64 -14.11 11.75 -1.71
CA GLN A 64 -14.45 12.21 -0.36
C GLN A 64 -13.26 12.88 0.33
N VAL A 65 -12.06 12.88 -0.25
CA VAL A 65 -10.85 13.44 0.38
C VAL A 65 -10.86 14.96 0.26
N VAL A 66 -10.65 15.66 1.38
CA VAL A 66 -10.76 17.13 1.45
C VAL A 66 -9.44 17.86 1.72
N GLY A 67 -8.37 17.11 1.95
CA GLY A 67 -7.02 17.64 2.17
C GLY A 67 -5.98 16.53 2.16
N VAL A 68 -4.75 16.88 1.77
CA VAL A 68 -3.67 15.90 1.54
C VAL A 68 -2.34 16.31 2.19
N GLU A 69 -1.53 15.32 2.54
CA GLU A 69 -0.18 15.57 3.03
C GLU A 69 0.70 16.18 1.92
N HIS A 70 1.65 17.05 2.29
CA HIS A 70 2.48 17.85 1.39
C HIS A 70 3.09 17.07 0.19
N HIS A 71 3.53 15.83 0.43
CA HIS A 71 4.13 14.97 -0.59
C HIS A 71 3.17 14.54 -1.72
N GLU A 72 1.85 14.65 -1.51
CA GLU A 72 0.84 14.34 -2.53
C GLU A 72 0.72 15.44 -3.59
N VAL A 73 1.14 16.66 -3.24
CA VAL A 73 1.12 17.84 -4.12
C VAL A 73 2.47 18.05 -4.81
N GLN A 74 3.57 17.62 -4.18
CA GLN A 74 4.89 17.80 -4.77
C GLN A 74 5.07 16.96 -6.03
N LYS A 75 5.38 17.62 -7.14
CA LYS A 75 5.97 17.00 -8.33
C LYS A 75 7.48 16.82 -8.10
N THR A 76 7.86 15.90 -7.23
CA THR A 76 9.29 15.58 -7.05
C THR A 76 9.77 14.61 -8.13
N SER A 77 11.05 14.70 -8.49
CA SER A 77 11.76 13.70 -9.30
C SER A 77 12.15 12.46 -8.50
N TRP A 78 11.79 12.38 -7.20
CA TRP A 78 12.04 11.16 -6.44
C TRP A 78 11.13 10.06 -6.98
N VAL A 79 11.75 8.99 -7.50
CA VAL A 79 11.05 7.92 -8.25
C VAL A 79 9.95 7.26 -7.42
N GLY A 80 10.12 7.15 -6.10
CA GLY A 80 9.08 6.61 -5.21
C GLY A 80 7.86 7.51 -5.02
N ASN A 81 7.90 8.75 -5.51
CA ASN A 81 6.76 9.66 -5.56
C ASN A 81 5.93 9.49 -6.85
N LEU A 82 6.58 9.02 -7.93
CA LEU A 82 6.00 8.86 -9.25
C LEU A 82 5.19 7.57 -9.37
N GLY A 83 5.68 6.45 -8.82
CA GLY A 83 5.01 5.15 -8.91
C GLY A 83 4.04 4.82 -7.78
N ARG A 84 3.20 5.78 -7.38
CA ARG A 84 2.13 5.55 -6.39
C ARG A 84 0.83 5.38 -7.16
N SER A 85 0.43 4.14 -7.45
CA SER A 85 -0.72 3.85 -8.33
C SER A 85 -2.00 4.60 -7.92
N TYR A 86 -2.28 4.65 -6.61
CA TYR A 86 -3.45 5.37 -6.08
C TYR A 86 -3.42 6.87 -6.42
N ARG A 87 -2.24 7.49 -6.43
CA ARG A 87 -2.05 8.91 -6.73
C ARG A 87 -2.06 9.15 -8.23
N MET A 88 -1.46 8.25 -9.02
CA MET A 88 -1.49 8.27 -10.49
C MET A 88 -2.92 8.21 -11.01
N ALA A 89 -3.73 7.28 -10.48
CA ALA A 89 -5.13 7.12 -10.87
C ALA A 89 -6.05 8.25 -10.38
N ASN A 90 -5.64 9.02 -9.38
CA ASN A 90 -6.43 10.10 -8.79
C ASN A 90 -5.69 11.45 -8.86
N PRO A 91 -5.38 11.97 -10.07
CA PRO A 91 -4.54 13.17 -10.28
C PRO A 91 -5.04 14.41 -9.50
N HIS A 92 -6.36 14.56 -9.35
CA HIS A 92 -7.03 15.66 -8.65
C HIS A 92 -6.63 15.79 -7.16
N LEU A 93 -6.14 14.74 -6.51
CA LEU A 93 -5.68 14.80 -5.12
C LEU A 93 -4.54 15.81 -4.92
N GLY A 94 -3.78 16.12 -5.98
CA GLY A 94 -2.69 17.11 -5.92
C GLY A 94 -3.15 18.56 -5.88
N ASP A 95 -4.42 18.82 -6.20
CA ASP A 95 -5.00 20.15 -6.18
C ASP A 95 -5.68 20.46 -4.83
N LEU A 96 -5.77 19.46 -3.95
CA LEU A 96 -6.38 19.60 -2.63
C LEU A 96 -5.50 20.41 -1.65
N PRO A 97 -6.11 21.08 -0.64
CA PRO A 97 -5.36 21.80 0.37
C PRO A 97 -4.34 20.94 1.11
N ILE A 98 -3.13 21.48 1.30
CA ILE A 98 -2.08 20.82 2.08
C ILE A 98 -2.40 20.91 3.57
N ILE A 99 -2.60 19.77 4.22
CA ILE A 99 -2.97 19.66 5.66
C ILE A 99 -1.79 19.33 6.58
N GLY A 100 -0.56 19.51 6.07
CA GLY A 100 0.69 19.30 6.78
C GLY A 100 1.58 18.28 6.07
N SER A 101 2.64 17.85 6.75
CA SER A 101 3.53 16.79 6.24
C SER A 101 3.28 15.48 6.99
N ARG A 102 3.73 14.35 6.43
CA ARG A 102 3.53 13.01 6.99
C ARG A 102 3.92 12.86 8.47
N ASN A 103 4.93 13.58 8.93
CA ASN A 103 5.40 13.52 10.32
C ASN A 103 5.04 14.77 11.13
N LYS A 104 4.42 15.77 10.50
CA LYS A 104 3.98 17.03 11.13
C LYS A 104 2.64 17.45 10.51
N PRO A 105 1.52 16.78 10.85
CA PRO A 105 0.19 17.25 10.50
C PRO A 105 -0.06 18.64 11.11
N GLN A 106 -0.91 19.45 10.47
CA GLN A 106 -1.20 20.83 10.89
C GLN A 106 -2.69 20.94 11.28
N PRO A 107 -3.04 20.85 12.58
CA PRO A 107 -4.43 20.83 13.04
C PRO A 107 -5.28 21.98 12.51
N GLU A 108 -4.76 23.21 12.47
CA GLU A 108 -5.51 24.38 11.99
C GLU A 108 -5.91 24.23 10.52
N LYS A 109 -5.01 23.67 9.69
CA LYS A 109 -5.30 23.40 8.28
C LYS A 109 -6.27 22.24 8.11
N ILE A 110 -6.16 21.20 8.94
CA ILE A 110 -7.12 20.09 8.94
C ILE A 110 -8.52 20.61 9.25
N ILE A 111 -8.68 21.41 10.32
CA ILE A 111 -9.96 22.02 10.71
C ILE A 111 -10.54 22.86 9.56
N ALA A 112 -9.71 23.65 8.87
CA ALA A 112 -10.15 24.49 7.77
C ALA A 112 -10.77 23.70 6.59
N THR A 113 -10.37 22.44 6.41
CA THR A 113 -10.96 21.54 5.41
C THR A 113 -12.30 20.92 5.83
N LYS A 114 -12.74 21.13 7.07
CA LYS A 114 -14.00 20.62 7.64
C LYS A 114 -14.24 19.12 7.39
N PRO A 115 -13.32 18.21 7.74
CA PRO A 115 -13.56 16.77 7.61
C PRO A 115 -14.52 16.26 8.68
N ASP A 116 -15.22 15.18 8.36
CA ASP A 116 -16.07 14.43 9.29
C ASP A 116 -15.23 13.47 10.15
N ILE A 117 -14.18 12.89 9.56
CA ILE A 117 -13.22 12.01 10.23
C ILE A 117 -11.79 12.22 9.75
N ILE A 118 -10.83 11.83 10.60
CA ILE A 118 -9.42 11.71 10.26
C ILE A 118 -9.03 10.22 10.33
N LEU A 119 -8.58 9.64 9.22
CA LEU A 119 -8.00 8.30 9.20
C LEU A 119 -6.48 8.38 9.43
N LEU A 120 -5.98 7.66 10.42
CA LEU A 120 -4.55 7.67 10.78
C LEU A 120 -3.91 6.30 10.54
N GLY A 121 -3.12 6.16 9.48
CA GLY A 121 -2.55 4.88 9.06
C GLY A 121 -1.31 4.40 9.83
N SER A 122 -0.72 5.26 10.66
CA SER A 122 0.36 4.88 11.59
C SER A 122 0.53 5.95 12.67
N GLY A 123 1.16 5.61 13.80
CA GLY A 123 1.43 6.55 14.91
C GLY A 123 0.72 6.20 16.22
N GLY A 124 -0.31 5.33 16.12
CA GLY A 124 -0.98 4.72 17.26
C GLY A 124 -1.85 5.69 18.05
N GLU A 125 -2.35 5.19 19.18
CA GLU A 125 -3.31 5.85 20.07
C GLU A 125 -2.87 7.25 20.52
N HIS A 126 -1.60 7.41 20.93
CA HIS A 126 -1.13 8.70 21.45
C HIS A 126 -1.29 9.83 20.43
N LEU A 127 -0.87 9.60 19.18
CA LEU A 127 -0.98 10.59 18.12
C LEU A 127 -2.45 10.83 17.75
N ALA A 128 -3.26 9.78 17.73
CA ALA A 128 -4.69 9.89 17.44
C ALA A 128 -5.42 10.76 18.48
N ALA A 129 -5.23 10.46 19.77
CA ALA A 129 -5.82 11.22 20.87
C ALA A 129 -5.32 12.67 20.90
N GLN A 130 -4.05 12.92 20.54
CA GLN A 130 -3.54 14.28 20.42
C GLN A 130 -4.24 15.06 19.30
N LEU A 131 -4.34 14.48 18.10
CA LEU A 131 -4.99 15.13 16.95
C LEU A 131 -6.48 15.38 17.22
N GLU A 132 -7.16 14.42 17.83
CA GLU A 132 -8.58 14.55 18.20
C GLU A 132 -8.79 15.70 19.18
N ARG A 133 -7.94 15.85 20.21
CA ARG A 133 -7.99 17.01 21.13
C ARG A 133 -7.73 18.34 20.44
N GLN A 134 -6.81 18.39 19.47
CA GLN A 134 -6.44 19.62 18.78
C GLN A 134 -7.46 20.06 17.74
N THR A 135 -8.20 19.11 17.16
CA THR A 135 -9.10 19.36 16.03
C THR A 135 -10.58 19.26 16.40
N SER A 136 -10.90 18.57 17.50
CA SER A 136 -12.27 18.16 17.85
C SER A 136 -12.95 17.33 16.75
N ILE A 137 -12.17 16.67 15.90
CA ILE A 137 -12.63 15.78 14.84
C ILE A 137 -12.28 14.34 15.23
N PRO A 138 -13.20 13.37 15.07
CA PRO A 138 -12.92 11.97 15.36
C PRO A 138 -11.71 11.44 14.59
N VAL A 139 -10.77 10.78 15.30
CA VAL A 139 -9.57 10.19 14.70
C VAL A 139 -9.61 8.68 14.80
N ILE A 140 -9.64 7.99 13.66
CA ILE A 140 -9.73 6.53 13.56
C ILE A 140 -8.36 5.96 13.19
N VAL A 141 -7.80 5.12 14.06
CA VAL A 141 -6.54 4.42 13.76
C VAL A 141 -6.81 3.23 12.86
N VAL A 142 -6.12 3.21 11.71
CA VAL A 142 -6.09 2.09 10.76
C VAL A 142 -4.65 1.61 10.58
N ASP A 143 -4.47 0.46 9.95
CA ASP A 143 -3.15 -0.14 9.69
C ASP A 143 -3.02 -0.48 8.21
N ILE A 144 -2.03 0.14 7.57
CA ILE A 144 -1.74 -0.06 6.15
C ILE A 144 -1.25 -1.48 5.83
N GLY A 145 -0.83 -2.27 6.82
CA GLY A 145 -0.49 -3.69 6.66
C GLY A 145 0.53 -4.00 5.55
N ASP A 146 0.42 -5.23 5.03
CA ASP A 146 1.09 -5.77 3.84
C ASP A 146 0.32 -7.02 3.36
N LEU A 147 0.64 -7.60 2.20
CA LEU A 147 0.02 -8.85 1.73
C LEU A 147 0.67 -10.13 2.28
N GLY A 148 1.68 -9.99 3.14
CA GLY A 148 2.32 -11.10 3.85
C GLY A 148 1.71 -11.29 5.24
N LYS A 149 2.56 -11.26 6.27
CA LYS A 149 2.17 -11.53 7.66
C LYS A 149 1.16 -10.54 8.25
N ASN A 150 1.04 -9.33 7.71
CA ASN A 150 0.12 -8.30 8.21
C ASN A 150 -1.16 -8.17 7.36
N ARG A 151 -1.45 -9.14 6.48
CA ARG A 151 -2.63 -9.13 5.59
C ARG A 151 -3.95 -8.94 6.31
N GLN A 152 -4.12 -9.61 7.45
CA GLN A 152 -5.35 -9.46 8.25
C GLN A 152 -5.53 -8.05 8.81
N ARG A 153 -4.45 -7.31 9.06
CA ARG A 153 -4.53 -5.90 9.49
C ARG A 153 -4.94 -4.98 8.33
N PHE A 154 -4.43 -5.27 7.13
CA PHE A 154 -4.85 -4.59 5.91
C PHE A 154 -6.35 -4.81 5.65
N TYR A 155 -6.83 -6.06 5.71
CA TYR A 155 -8.25 -6.39 5.52
C TYR A 155 -9.15 -5.71 6.54
N ARG A 156 -8.80 -5.77 7.83
CA ARG A 156 -9.57 -5.09 8.88
C ARG A 156 -9.67 -3.58 8.66
N SER A 157 -8.61 -2.95 8.17
CA SER A 157 -8.64 -1.52 7.84
C SER A 157 -9.58 -1.21 6.68
N LEU A 158 -9.53 -2.01 5.60
CA LEU A 158 -10.44 -1.86 4.48
C LEU A 158 -11.90 -2.06 4.90
N GLN A 159 -12.17 -3.08 5.72
CA GLN A 159 -13.50 -3.37 6.25
C GLN A 159 -14.00 -2.24 7.13
N LEU A 160 -13.19 -1.75 8.08
CA LEU A 160 -13.56 -0.63 8.95
C LEU A 160 -13.87 0.63 8.15
N ILE A 161 -12.99 1.03 7.22
CA ILE A 161 -13.24 2.21 6.37
C ILE A 161 -14.48 1.97 5.50
N GLY A 162 -14.65 0.76 4.97
CA GLY A 162 -15.82 0.35 4.20
C GLY A 162 -17.12 0.56 4.97
N THR A 163 -17.21 0.06 6.21
CA THR A 163 -18.37 0.25 7.08
C THR A 163 -18.62 1.73 7.41
N LEU A 164 -17.56 2.49 7.65
CA LEU A 164 -17.69 3.91 7.99
C LEU A 164 -18.16 4.78 6.82
N CYS A 165 -17.78 4.42 5.59
CA CYS A 165 -17.94 5.29 4.43
C CYS A 165 -18.90 4.73 3.35
N GLY A 166 -19.63 3.65 3.66
CA GLY A 166 -20.58 3.01 2.73
C GLY A 166 -19.91 2.29 1.55
N ALA A 167 -18.73 1.70 1.78
CA ALA A 167 -17.94 0.97 0.80
C ALA A 167 -17.69 -0.50 1.22
N GLU A 168 -18.61 -1.11 1.96
CA GLU A 168 -18.52 -2.49 2.48
C GLU A 168 -18.41 -3.52 1.35
N ARG A 169 -19.20 -3.36 0.29
CA ARG A 169 -19.13 -4.26 -0.87
C ARG A 169 -17.74 -4.19 -1.51
N ARG A 170 -17.25 -2.96 -1.74
CA ARG A 170 -15.94 -2.75 -2.34
C ARG A 170 -14.81 -3.28 -1.46
N SER A 171 -14.89 -3.10 -0.14
CA SER A 171 -13.89 -3.65 0.78
C SER A 171 -13.87 -5.19 0.75
N GLN A 172 -15.04 -5.83 0.70
CA GLN A 172 -15.14 -7.28 0.55
C GLN A 172 -14.61 -7.78 -0.79
N ASP A 173 -14.95 -7.10 -1.89
CA ASP A 173 -14.46 -7.43 -3.24
C ASP A 173 -12.93 -7.40 -3.27
N ILE A 174 -12.31 -6.39 -2.64
CA ILE A 174 -10.84 -6.29 -2.55
C ILE A 174 -10.23 -7.47 -1.79
N CYS A 175 -10.75 -7.79 -0.60
CA CYS A 175 -10.24 -8.90 0.20
C CYS A 175 -10.34 -10.23 -0.56
N ASN A 176 -11.50 -10.48 -1.20
CA ASN A 176 -11.73 -11.67 -2.01
C ASN A 176 -10.75 -11.75 -3.18
N TYR A 177 -10.58 -10.66 -3.91
CA TYR A 177 -9.72 -10.65 -5.10
C TYR A 177 -8.25 -10.88 -4.76
N ILE A 178 -7.78 -10.37 -3.61
CA ILE A 178 -6.44 -10.69 -3.11
C ILE A 178 -6.33 -12.18 -2.77
N ASP A 179 -7.28 -12.73 -2.01
CA ASP A 179 -7.25 -14.14 -1.63
C ASP A 179 -7.36 -15.07 -2.85
N GLU A 180 -8.17 -14.73 -3.86
CA GLU A 180 -8.28 -15.45 -5.13
C GLU A 180 -6.94 -15.51 -5.87
N ASN A 181 -6.27 -14.36 -6.04
CA ASN A 181 -4.95 -14.31 -6.68
C ASN A 181 -3.92 -15.12 -5.91
N MET A 182 -3.88 -14.99 -4.58
CA MET A 182 -2.95 -15.74 -3.73
C MET A 182 -3.20 -17.24 -3.79
N ASN A 183 -4.47 -17.67 -3.77
CA ASN A 183 -4.84 -19.07 -3.88
C ASN A 183 -4.48 -19.65 -5.25
N GLU A 184 -4.65 -18.88 -6.32
CA GLU A 184 -4.28 -19.32 -7.67
C GLU A 184 -2.76 -19.47 -7.83
N LEU A 185 -1.97 -18.50 -7.33
CA LEU A 185 -0.51 -18.59 -7.30
C LEU A 185 -0.02 -19.81 -6.50
N ALA A 186 -0.62 -20.05 -5.33
CA ALA A 186 -0.32 -21.22 -4.52
C ALA A 186 -0.73 -22.52 -5.23
N ARG A 187 -1.88 -22.56 -5.91
CA ARG A 187 -2.36 -23.74 -6.66
C ARG A 187 -1.42 -24.08 -7.81
N ARG A 188 -0.94 -23.09 -8.56
CA ARG A 188 0.00 -23.28 -9.68
C ARG A 188 1.34 -23.84 -9.21
N THR A 189 1.75 -23.54 -7.99
CA THR A 189 3.05 -23.94 -7.44
C THR A 189 2.97 -25.07 -6.41
N ALA A 190 1.78 -25.64 -6.16
CA ALA A 190 1.55 -26.64 -5.12
C ALA A 190 2.32 -27.95 -5.32
N ASN A 191 2.61 -28.32 -6.57
CA ASN A 191 3.28 -29.57 -6.91
C ASN A 191 4.79 -29.42 -7.14
N ILE A 192 5.36 -28.23 -6.92
CA ILE A 192 6.80 -28.02 -7.03
C ILE A 192 7.48 -28.70 -5.84
N SER A 193 8.30 -29.72 -6.12
CA SER A 193 9.04 -30.41 -5.07
C SER A 193 10.15 -29.52 -4.50
N LEU A 194 10.61 -29.82 -3.27
CA LEU A 194 11.75 -29.12 -2.66
C LEU A 194 13.03 -29.19 -3.50
N GLN A 195 13.17 -30.21 -4.36
CA GLN A 195 14.33 -30.37 -5.24
C GLN A 195 14.23 -29.47 -6.49
N GLU A 196 13.02 -29.11 -6.91
CA GLU A 196 12.76 -28.23 -8.04
C GLU A 196 12.69 -26.75 -7.64
N GLN A 197 12.60 -26.46 -6.34
CA GLN A 197 12.63 -25.08 -5.84
C GLN A 197 14.00 -24.46 -6.07
N LYS A 198 14.07 -23.52 -7.01
CA LYS A 198 15.26 -22.70 -7.24
C LYS A 198 15.55 -21.84 -6.02
N LYS A 199 16.82 -21.71 -5.66
CA LYS A 199 17.30 -20.75 -4.66
C LYS A 199 17.19 -19.34 -5.19
N VAL A 200 16.32 -18.52 -4.59
CA VAL A 200 16.07 -17.15 -5.03
C VAL A 200 16.55 -16.11 -4.03
N TYR A 201 16.80 -14.91 -4.51
CA TYR A 201 17.15 -13.76 -3.68
C TYR A 201 16.55 -12.47 -4.25
N ILE A 202 16.13 -11.55 -3.38
CA ILE A 202 15.75 -10.18 -3.76
C ILE A 202 16.78 -9.17 -3.25
N GLY A 203 17.40 -8.42 -4.16
CA GLY A 203 18.34 -7.34 -3.87
C GLY A 203 17.81 -5.96 -4.23
N GLY A 204 18.56 -4.91 -3.89
CA GLY A 204 18.22 -3.53 -4.28
C GLY A 204 17.04 -2.93 -3.51
N LEU A 205 16.58 -3.54 -2.42
CA LEU A 205 15.47 -3.00 -1.63
C LEU A 205 15.93 -1.81 -0.79
N GLN A 206 15.35 -0.63 -1.04
CA GLN A 206 15.59 0.55 -0.23
C GLN A 206 14.78 0.56 1.07
N PHE A 207 15.44 0.91 2.18
CA PHE A 207 14.82 1.19 3.48
C PHE A 207 15.72 2.12 4.29
N LYS A 208 15.21 3.28 4.72
CA LYS A 208 15.94 4.39 5.40
C LYS A 208 17.04 5.06 4.56
N VAL A 209 17.82 4.29 3.79
CA VAL A 209 18.87 4.73 2.87
C VAL A 209 18.82 3.91 1.57
N ALA A 210 19.50 4.40 0.52
CA ALA A 210 19.70 3.64 -0.70
C ALA A 210 20.54 2.38 -0.43
N HIS A 211 20.17 1.27 -1.05
CA HIS A 211 20.87 0.00 -0.94
C HIS A 211 21.08 -0.60 -2.34
N GLY A 212 22.24 -1.20 -2.55
CA GLY A 212 22.50 -2.08 -3.69
C GLY A 212 22.03 -3.51 -3.39
N ILE A 213 22.75 -4.49 -3.90
CA ILE A 213 22.40 -5.92 -3.89
C ILE A 213 22.16 -6.45 -2.48
N LEU A 214 22.85 -5.91 -1.47
CA LEU A 214 22.75 -6.38 -0.08
C LEU A 214 21.50 -5.89 0.65
N GLY A 215 20.74 -4.95 0.08
CA GLY A 215 19.43 -4.55 0.60
C GLY A 215 18.38 -5.59 0.22
N THR A 216 17.94 -6.39 1.19
CA THR A 216 17.08 -7.55 0.95
C THR A 216 15.93 -7.63 1.95
N SER A 217 15.08 -8.65 1.84
CA SER A 217 13.97 -8.94 2.74
C SER A 217 13.87 -10.43 3.01
N SER A 218 13.69 -10.78 4.28
CA SER A 218 13.16 -12.10 4.64
C SER A 218 11.64 -12.08 4.53
N ASN A 219 11.06 -13.27 4.33
CA ASN A 219 9.63 -13.49 4.14
C ASN A 219 9.04 -12.54 3.09
N TYR A 220 9.76 -12.36 1.97
CA TYR A 220 9.35 -11.45 0.91
C TYR A 220 8.02 -11.93 0.30
N PRO A 221 6.92 -11.16 0.37
CA PRO A 221 5.60 -11.68 0.05
C PRO A 221 5.48 -12.30 -1.35
N PRO A 222 6.04 -11.72 -2.42
CA PRO A 222 6.03 -12.36 -3.74
C PRO A 222 6.64 -13.77 -3.76
N PHE A 223 7.74 -14.00 -3.04
CA PHE A 223 8.36 -15.32 -2.95
C PHE A 223 7.50 -16.31 -2.17
N GLN A 224 6.88 -15.85 -1.08
CA GLN A 224 5.99 -16.67 -0.25
C GLN A 224 4.72 -17.10 -1.02
N MET A 225 4.17 -16.23 -1.86
CA MET A 225 2.95 -16.53 -2.64
C MET A 225 3.17 -17.60 -3.73
N VAL A 226 4.41 -17.81 -4.17
CA VAL A 226 4.75 -18.79 -5.21
C VAL A 226 5.62 -19.93 -4.68
N ASN A 227 5.71 -20.12 -3.36
CA ASN A 227 6.53 -21.16 -2.74
C ASN A 227 8.00 -21.15 -3.22
N ALA A 228 8.59 -19.96 -3.42
CA ALA A 228 9.98 -19.82 -3.82
C ALA A 228 10.93 -19.95 -2.62
N ALA A 229 12.07 -20.63 -2.80
CA ALA A 229 13.06 -20.83 -1.75
C ALA A 229 13.98 -19.60 -1.61
N ASN A 230 13.56 -18.61 -0.83
CA ASN A 230 14.35 -17.43 -0.55
C ASN A 230 15.54 -17.77 0.35
N VAL A 231 16.76 -17.59 -0.15
CA VAL A 231 18.00 -18.02 0.54
C VAL A 231 18.26 -17.31 1.88
N VAL A 232 17.50 -16.26 2.21
CA VAL A 232 17.62 -15.53 3.47
C VAL A 232 16.55 -15.84 4.51
N ASP A 233 15.54 -16.66 4.20
CA ASP A 233 14.41 -16.90 5.12
C ASP A 233 14.81 -17.74 6.34
N ASP A 234 15.78 -18.64 6.18
CA ASP A 234 16.32 -19.49 7.27
C ASP A 234 17.43 -18.81 8.09
N LEU A 235 17.82 -17.58 7.73
CA LEU A 235 18.86 -16.87 8.45
C LEU A 235 18.36 -16.34 9.80
N ILE A 236 19.14 -16.59 10.85
CA ILE A 236 18.91 -15.95 12.15
C ILE A 236 19.38 -14.50 12.05
N ILE A 237 18.42 -13.57 12.03
CA ILE A 237 18.67 -12.14 11.94
C ILE A 237 18.45 -11.50 13.30
N ASP A 238 19.56 -11.23 14.02
CA ASP A 238 19.54 -10.58 15.32
C ASP A 238 19.42 -9.05 15.21
N ARG A 239 18.30 -8.58 14.64
CA ARG A 239 17.92 -7.15 14.63
C ARG A 239 16.45 -6.97 14.26
N LYS A 240 15.88 -5.83 14.64
CA LYS A 240 14.53 -5.45 14.21
C LYS A 240 14.49 -5.14 12.71
N LEU A 241 13.72 -5.94 11.98
CA LEU A 241 13.49 -5.76 10.54
C LEU A 241 12.50 -4.64 10.27
N VAL A 242 12.70 -3.91 9.18
CA VAL A 242 11.74 -2.92 8.68
C VAL A 242 10.88 -3.59 7.63
N ARG A 243 9.71 -4.14 8.03
CA ARG A 243 8.83 -4.92 7.13
C ARG A 243 9.56 -6.07 6.43
N GLY A 244 10.31 -6.86 7.20
CA GLY A 244 11.14 -7.95 6.65
C GLY A 244 12.47 -7.50 6.07
N ARG A 245 12.65 -6.19 5.79
CA ARG A 245 13.86 -5.66 5.14
C ARG A 245 15.05 -5.50 6.08
N PHE A 246 16.24 -5.83 5.58
CA PHE A 246 17.52 -5.68 6.26
C PHE A 246 18.70 -5.68 5.28
N THR A 247 19.86 -5.29 5.80
CA THR A 247 21.13 -5.32 5.05
C THR A 247 21.84 -6.64 5.34
N LEU A 248 22.07 -7.44 4.30
CA LEU A 248 22.81 -8.70 4.38
C LEU A 248 24.33 -8.43 4.39
N LYS A 249 25.11 -9.29 5.04
CA LYS A 249 26.58 -9.25 4.95
C LYS A 249 27.04 -9.76 3.59
N LYS A 250 28.07 -9.14 3.01
CA LYS A 250 28.58 -9.49 1.68
C LYS A 250 29.06 -10.94 1.60
N GLU A 251 29.83 -11.40 2.58
CA GLU A 251 30.36 -12.75 2.62
C GLU A 251 29.22 -13.77 2.73
N THR A 252 28.20 -13.46 3.53
CA THR A 252 27.00 -14.29 3.62
C THR A 252 26.28 -14.37 2.27
N PHE A 253 26.08 -13.24 1.58
CA PHE A 253 25.46 -13.22 0.25
C PHE A 253 26.22 -14.12 -0.76
N ILE A 254 27.55 -14.02 -0.78
CA ILE A 254 28.40 -14.83 -1.66
C ILE A 254 28.23 -16.32 -1.35
N THR A 255 28.19 -16.71 -0.08
CA THR A 255 28.00 -18.11 0.33
C THR A 255 26.61 -18.65 0.00
N LEU A 256 25.57 -17.81 0.04
CA LEU A 256 24.21 -18.24 -0.30
C LEU A 256 24.07 -18.59 -1.79
N ASP A 257 24.86 -17.96 -2.66
CA ASP A 257 25.01 -18.27 -4.10
C ASP A 257 23.66 -18.58 -4.80
N PRO A 258 22.73 -17.60 -4.87
CA PRO A 258 21.40 -17.82 -5.42
C PRO A 258 21.45 -18.18 -6.90
N GLU A 259 20.49 -19.01 -7.33
CA GLU A 259 20.32 -19.45 -8.71
C GLU A 259 19.53 -18.44 -9.54
N VAL A 260 18.62 -17.71 -8.92
CA VAL A 260 17.86 -16.62 -9.54
C VAL A 260 17.91 -15.38 -8.66
N LEU A 261 18.24 -14.24 -9.27
CA LEU A 261 18.36 -12.95 -8.60
C LEU A 261 17.24 -12.03 -9.09
N PHE A 262 16.35 -11.64 -8.19
CA PHE A 262 15.41 -10.55 -8.42
C PHE A 262 16.01 -9.25 -7.88
N ILE A 263 15.87 -8.16 -8.61
CA ILE A 263 16.39 -6.85 -8.26
C ILE A 263 15.25 -5.86 -8.23
N CYS A 264 15.02 -5.26 -7.06
CA CYS A 264 14.11 -4.15 -6.96
C CYS A 264 14.68 -2.95 -7.71
N GLU A 265 13.92 -2.39 -8.66
CA GLU A 265 14.42 -1.33 -9.55
C GLU A 265 14.83 -0.06 -8.79
N SER A 266 14.30 0.10 -7.57
CA SER A 266 14.75 1.14 -6.63
C SER A 266 16.26 1.17 -6.40
N GLY A 267 16.92 0.01 -6.37
CA GLY A 267 18.36 -0.12 -6.14
C GLY A 267 19.17 -0.38 -7.41
N LEU A 268 18.53 -0.38 -8.58
CA LEU A 268 19.09 -0.92 -9.81
C LEU A 268 20.44 -0.31 -10.19
N ASN A 269 20.59 1.01 -10.06
CA ASN A 269 21.83 1.71 -10.42
C ASN A 269 23.02 1.23 -9.59
N LEU A 270 22.84 1.01 -8.29
CA LEU A 270 23.89 0.47 -7.42
C LEU A 270 24.16 -0.99 -7.74
N VAL A 271 23.10 -1.79 -7.92
CA VAL A 271 23.21 -3.21 -8.23
C VAL A 271 23.96 -3.44 -9.55
N ARG A 272 23.67 -2.68 -10.60
CA ARG A 272 24.39 -2.79 -11.90
C ARG A 272 25.89 -2.59 -11.72
N SER A 273 26.29 -1.56 -10.97
CA SER A 273 27.70 -1.31 -10.66
C SER A 273 28.31 -2.46 -9.85
N GLU A 274 27.59 -2.99 -8.86
CA GLU A 274 28.08 -4.07 -8.01
C GLU A 274 28.23 -5.38 -8.79
N LEU A 275 27.23 -5.77 -9.59
CA LEU A 275 27.28 -7.01 -10.38
C LEU A 275 28.45 -7.05 -11.37
N SER A 276 28.96 -5.90 -11.81
CA SER A 276 30.16 -5.80 -12.66
C SER A 276 31.48 -6.09 -11.92
N MET A 277 31.48 -6.07 -10.59
CA MET A 277 32.70 -6.28 -9.81
C MET A 277 33.10 -7.77 -9.79
N PRO A 278 34.41 -8.10 -9.85
CA PRO A 278 34.88 -9.50 -9.91
C PRO A 278 34.32 -10.43 -8.84
N VAL A 279 34.07 -9.89 -7.64
CA VAL A 279 33.52 -10.65 -6.50
C VAL A 279 32.09 -11.14 -6.71
N TYR A 280 31.30 -10.48 -7.57
CA TYR A 280 29.91 -10.84 -7.86
C TYR A 280 29.76 -11.59 -9.19
N GLN A 281 30.79 -11.60 -10.04
CA GLN A 281 30.80 -12.34 -11.32
C GLN A 281 30.71 -13.85 -11.13
N GLY A 282 31.18 -14.38 -10.00
CA GLY A 282 31.12 -15.81 -9.68
C GLY A 282 29.77 -16.30 -9.16
N ILE A 283 28.83 -15.41 -8.84
CA ILE A 283 27.50 -15.78 -8.34
C ILE A 283 26.72 -16.45 -9.47
N LYS A 284 26.13 -17.63 -9.21
CA LYS A 284 25.40 -18.41 -10.22
C LYS A 284 24.39 -17.58 -11.02
N ALA A 285 23.50 -16.87 -10.33
CA ALA A 285 22.50 -16.04 -11.00
C ALA A 285 23.12 -14.97 -11.92
N ASN A 286 24.28 -14.40 -11.59
CA ASN A 286 24.94 -13.41 -12.43
C ASN A 286 25.65 -14.06 -13.62
N ARG A 287 26.37 -15.16 -13.38
CA ARG A 287 27.08 -15.93 -14.41
C ARG A 287 26.13 -16.51 -15.46
N ASP A 288 24.98 -17.04 -15.01
CA ASP A 288 24.01 -17.75 -15.86
C ASP A 288 22.93 -16.81 -16.42
N ASP A 289 23.14 -15.49 -16.28
CA ASP A 289 22.20 -14.44 -16.68
C ASP A 289 20.78 -14.75 -16.19
N GLN A 290 20.60 -15.01 -14.89
CA GLN A 290 19.32 -15.23 -14.22
C GLN A 290 19.01 -14.06 -13.28
N VAL A 291 19.10 -12.83 -13.81
CA VAL A 291 18.84 -11.60 -13.07
C VAL A 291 17.60 -10.90 -13.65
N TYR A 292 16.60 -10.66 -12.81
CA TYR A 292 15.27 -10.16 -13.21
C TYR A 292 14.88 -8.93 -12.39
N LEU A 293 14.12 -8.01 -12.99
CA LEU A 293 13.74 -6.74 -12.38
C LEU A 293 12.33 -6.80 -11.79
N LEU A 294 12.17 -6.21 -10.60
CA LEU A 294 10.89 -6.05 -9.91
C LEU A 294 10.61 -4.58 -9.62
N MET A 295 9.40 -4.15 -9.97
CA MET A 295 8.96 -2.78 -9.69
C MET A 295 8.77 -2.54 -8.19
N PRO A 296 9.23 -1.40 -7.66
CA PRO A 296 9.14 -1.12 -6.23
C PRO A 296 7.73 -0.73 -5.74
N HIS A 297 7.28 -1.34 -4.64
CA HIS A 297 5.99 -1.00 -3.97
C HIS A 297 6.16 -0.01 -2.79
N TYR A 298 6.67 1.19 -3.05
CA TYR A 298 7.18 2.13 -2.01
C TYR A 298 6.20 2.60 -0.93
N TYR A 299 4.89 2.62 -1.18
CA TYR A 299 3.90 3.14 -0.23
C TYR A 299 2.79 2.12 0.04
N ALA A 300 2.48 1.90 1.32
CA ALA A 300 1.45 0.97 1.80
C ALA A 300 1.53 -0.48 1.28
N ALA A 301 2.64 -0.89 0.64
CA ALA A 301 2.74 -2.17 -0.06
C ALA A 301 1.58 -2.33 -1.07
N ASP A 302 1.58 -1.45 -2.09
CA ASP A 302 0.62 -1.42 -3.20
C ASP A 302 0.21 -2.84 -3.61
N PRO A 303 -1.06 -3.24 -3.39
CA PRO A 303 -1.48 -4.61 -3.60
C PRO A 303 -1.45 -5.01 -5.07
N ALA A 304 -1.69 -4.07 -6.00
CA ALA A 304 -1.61 -4.36 -7.43
C ALA A 304 -0.16 -4.64 -7.83
N THR A 305 0.78 -3.80 -7.40
CA THR A 305 2.21 -4.02 -7.68
C THR A 305 2.72 -5.30 -7.04
N VAL A 306 2.39 -5.57 -5.76
CA VAL A 306 2.85 -6.77 -5.05
C VAL A 306 2.30 -8.04 -5.70
N LEU A 307 1.01 -8.08 -6.07
CA LEU A 307 0.45 -9.23 -6.78
C LEU A 307 1.08 -9.40 -8.16
N SER A 308 1.33 -8.30 -8.88
CA SER A 308 2.01 -8.34 -10.17
C SER A 308 3.44 -8.89 -10.05
N GLU A 309 4.20 -8.44 -9.04
CA GLU A 309 5.51 -9.02 -8.70
C GLU A 309 5.40 -10.53 -8.47
N SER A 310 4.39 -10.99 -7.71
CA SER A 310 4.19 -12.42 -7.44
C SER A 310 3.89 -13.24 -8.70
N TRP A 311 3.02 -12.74 -9.58
CA TRP A 311 2.72 -13.38 -10.86
C TRP A 311 3.96 -13.46 -11.76
N TYR A 312 4.76 -12.39 -11.81
CA TYR A 312 6.00 -12.36 -12.57
C TYR A 312 7.05 -13.33 -12.00
N VAL A 313 7.25 -13.32 -10.68
CA VAL A 313 8.15 -14.26 -9.99
C VAL A 313 7.72 -15.70 -10.29
N GLY A 314 6.43 -16.02 -10.18
CA GLY A 314 5.89 -17.34 -10.52
C GLY A 314 6.24 -17.73 -11.97
N LYS A 315 6.04 -16.82 -12.92
CA LYS A 315 6.37 -17.03 -14.33
C LYS A 315 7.86 -17.27 -14.59
N VAL A 316 8.74 -16.51 -13.92
CA VAL A 316 10.20 -16.65 -14.05
C VAL A 316 10.68 -17.98 -13.48
N LEU A 317 10.17 -18.37 -12.32
CA LEU A 317 10.64 -19.57 -11.62
C LEU A 317 10.05 -20.85 -12.21
N TYR A 318 8.78 -20.81 -12.63
CA TYR A 318 7.98 -21.96 -13.02
C TYR A 318 7.28 -21.72 -14.38
N PRO A 319 8.04 -21.54 -15.48
CA PRO A 319 7.48 -21.07 -16.75
C PRO A 319 6.41 -22.00 -17.34
N GLU A 320 6.49 -23.31 -17.13
CA GLU A 320 5.50 -24.28 -17.63
C GLU A 320 4.11 -24.07 -17.00
N GLN A 321 4.07 -23.75 -15.70
CA GLN A 321 2.84 -23.52 -14.93
C GLN A 321 2.23 -22.13 -15.19
N PHE A 322 2.94 -21.26 -15.91
CA PHE A 322 2.59 -19.85 -16.16
C PHE A 322 2.72 -19.50 -17.65
N GLN A 323 2.64 -20.48 -18.55
CA GLN A 323 2.77 -20.28 -19.99
C GLN A 323 1.63 -19.42 -20.57
N ASP A 324 0.45 -19.47 -19.95
CA ASP A 324 -0.75 -18.71 -20.30
C ASP A 324 -0.72 -17.25 -19.83
N ILE A 325 0.28 -16.90 -19.01
CA ILE A 325 0.34 -15.58 -18.37
C ILE A 325 1.10 -14.59 -19.23
N ASP A 326 0.43 -13.54 -19.68
CA ASP A 326 1.06 -12.29 -20.11
C ASP A 326 1.12 -11.35 -18.89
N ILE A 327 2.34 -11.01 -18.47
CA ILE A 327 2.53 -10.25 -17.24
C ILE A 327 2.02 -8.81 -17.35
N GLY A 328 2.08 -8.20 -18.54
CA GLY A 328 1.58 -6.84 -18.75
C GLY A 328 0.06 -6.80 -18.63
N ILE A 329 -0.62 -7.78 -19.24
CA ILE A 329 -2.08 -7.92 -19.15
C ILE A 329 -2.51 -8.18 -17.70
N VAL A 330 -1.84 -9.09 -16.98
CA VAL A 330 -2.16 -9.37 -15.57
C VAL A 330 -1.94 -8.14 -14.70
N ALA A 331 -0.82 -7.41 -14.88
CA ALA A 331 -0.55 -6.20 -14.12
C ALA A 331 -1.61 -5.12 -14.38
N ASP A 332 -2.04 -4.91 -15.63
CA ASP A 332 -3.10 -3.95 -15.96
C ASP A 332 -4.46 -4.35 -15.39
N GLN A 333 -4.79 -5.64 -15.38
CA GLN A 333 -6.00 -6.13 -14.72
C GLN A 333 -5.97 -5.84 -13.21
N LEU A 334 -4.83 -6.07 -12.56
CA LEU A 334 -4.64 -5.76 -11.15
C LEU A 334 -4.76 -4.26 -10.88
N TYR A 335 -4.03 -3.40 -11.61
CA TYR A 335 -4.15 -1.94 -11.43
C TYR A 335 -5.56 -1.43 -11.73
N THR A 336 -6.19 -1.93 -12.79
CA THR A 336 -7.58 -1.57 -13.12
C THR A 336 -8.52 -1.96 -12.01
N PHE A 337 -8.37 -3.16 -11.43
CA PHE A 337 -9.21 -3.59 -10.33
C PHE A 337 -9.02 -2.69 -9.10
N PHE A 338 -7.79 -2.37 -8.69
CA PHE A 338 -7.52 -1.66 -7.44
C PHE A 338 -7.71 -0.15 -7.52
N VAL A 339 -7.32 0.46 -8.64
CA VAL A 339 -7.29 1.93 -8.79
C VAL A 339 -8.03 2.43 -10.03
N GLY A 340 -8.64 1.55 -10.82
CA GLY A 340 -9.53 1.91 -11.92
C GLY A 340 -8.82 2.24 -13.25
N GLN A 341 -7.51 2.06 -13.35
CA GLN A 341 -6.72 2.36 -14.54
C GLN A 341 -5.66 1.28 -14.84
N PRO A 342 -5.38 0.96 -16.12
CA PRO A 342 -4.30 0.06 -16.53
C PRO A 342 -2.96 0.81 -16.50
N LEU A 343 -2.27 0.75 -15.36
CA LEU A 343 -1.06 1.55 -15.10
C LEU A 343 0.27 0.82 -15.38
N TYR A 344 0.26 -0.39 -15.94
CA TYR A 344 1.49 -1.16 -16.11
C TYR A 344 2.50 -0.46 -17.02
N GLN A 345 2.05 0.12 -18.12
CA GLN A 345 2.92 0.84 -19.03
C GLN A 345 3.59 2.04 -18.34
N ASP A 346 2.80 2.90 -17.69
CA ASP A 346 3.33 4.07 -16.96
C ASP A 346 4.32 3.66 -15.88
N MET A 347 4.00 2.59 -15.12
CA MET A 347 4.90 2.06 -14.09
C MET A 347 6.20 1.50 -14.69
N SER A 348 6.12 0.85 -15.86
CA SER A 348 7.28 0.35 -16.59
C SER A 348 8.15 1.48 -17.14
N GLU A 349 7.56 2.57 -17.60
CA GLU A 349 8.31 3.77 -18.02
C GLU A 349 9.03 4.45 -16.85
N ILE A 350 8.43 4.43 -15.65
CA ILE A 350 9.03 5.01 -14.44
C ILE A 350 10.17 4.13 -13.89
N PHE A 351 10.00 2.80 -13.90
CA PHE A 351 10.88 1.90 -13.17
C PHE A 351 11.77 1.01 -14.05
N GLY A 352 11.29 0.59 -15.22
CA GLY A 352 11.94 -0.34 -16.15
C GLY A 352 11.12 -1.61 -16.42
N GLY A 353 10.14 -1.91 -15.56
CA GLY A 353 9.10 -2.93 -15.79
C GLY A 353 9.53 -4.36 -15.45
N PHE A 354 8.66 -5.33 -15.70
CA PHE A 354 8.99 -6.74 -15.46
C PHE A 354 9.78 -7.32 -16.62
N THR A 355 11.10 -7.30 -16.47
CA THR A 355 12.01 -7.77 -17.51
C THR A 355 13.26 -8.42 -16.93
N LYS A 356 14.07 -9.02 -17.80
CA LYS A 356 15.40 -9.51 -17.48
C LYS A 356 16.39 -8.34 -17.49
N LEU A 357 17.38 -8.36 -16.59
CA LEU A 357 18.36 -7.27 -16.48
C LEU A 357 19.13 -7.05 -17.80
N SER A 358 19.48 -8.11 -18.53
CA SER A 358 20.20 -8.04 -19.80
C SER A 358 19.36 -7.49 -20.96
N GLU A 359 18.03 -7.52 -20.82
CA GLU A 359 17.07 -6.97 -21.78
C GLU A 359 16.63 -5.54 -21.41
N ALA A 360 16.83 -5.15 -20.15
CA ALA A 360 16.49 -3.83 -19.65
C ALA A 360 17.41 -2.76 -20.24
N ALA A 361 16.83 -1.74 -20.87
CA ALA A 361 17.56 -0.57 -21.35
C ALA A 361 18.45 0.00 -20.23
N CYS A 362 19.69 0.40 -20.57
CA CYS A 362 20.48 1.21 -19.65
C CYS A 362 19.73 2.53 -19.41
N PRO A 363 19.50 2.94 -18.14
CA PRO A 363 19.07 4.29 -17.87
C PRO A 363 20.06 5.27 -18.52
N GLN A 364 19.56 6.26 -19.25
CA GLN A 364 20.37 7.34 -19.81
C GLN A 364 20.94 8.25 -18.71
#